data_AF-A0A945W0T0-F1
#
_entry.id   AF-A0A945W0T0-F1
#
_cell.length_a   1.000
_cell.length_b   1.000
_cell.length_c   1.000
_cell.angle_alpha   90.00
_cell.angle_beta   90.00
_cell.angle_gamma   90.00
#
_symmetry.space_group_name_H-M   'P 1'
#
loop_
_entity.id
_entity.type
_entity.pdbx_description
1 polymer ?
#
loop_
_entity_poly.entity_id
_entity_poly.type
_entity_poly.pdbx_seq_one_letter_code
_entity_poly.pdbx_strand_id
1 'polypeptide(L)'
;MSENEVNFSATFVSAQTGGNIDPRVESDSIKKINVSGYKYESVTTFNVSVIMNFLKTENPDFLFIGAYRIYDQLWVSICKSLGVKVFSQQHGFEVESVYYHPNVFYKKAGKVLRLTYAAYSLAKTIKRPFVILYFQYCRYILTGTSLANTLLDNTMTRPDVAFVYSQFYKKFWNKKYGFPMDSMQAITPTDFSLIKKILKKKQENTLCYITQTLVEDGRMSINKFYSLLESYKTIASHVDKFIVKLHPQANEDIYHEIFDTVKNVEYTREFPHSTYYLTHYSSLAYTASFISNNVILQELSGHPTPEIFRKASFPIFHNVTEIIDYIKRADVSKPNLEERKKALQYFAIFKEDDSPHNEIYKRIKKYLLKSTKSKCP
;
A
#
# COMPACT_ATOMS: atom_id res chain seq x y z
N MET A 1 -20.41 13.05 -29.21
CA MET A 1 -18.96 13.31 -29.11
C MET A 1 -18.50 12.85 -27.72
N SER A 2 -17.66 11.82 -27.64
CA SER A 2 -17.38 11.05 -26.41
C SER A 2 -16.27 11.66 -25.55
N GLU A 3 -16.51 11.79 -24.25
CA GLU A 3 -15.65 12.37 -23.20
C GLU A 3 -14.35 11.61 -22.85
N ASN A 4 -13.85 10.69 -23.69
CA ASN A 4 -12.76 9.77 -23.31
C ASN A 4 -11.51 9.80 -24.22
N GLU A 5 -11.13 10.94 -24.79
CA GLU A 5 -9.75 11.10 -25.25
C GLU A 5 -8.84 11.47 -24.07
N VAL A 6 -8.28 10.44 -23.45
CA VAL A 6 -7.16 10.60 -22.52
C VAL A 6 -5.94 11.03 -23.34
N ASN A 7 -5.79 12.34 -23.52
CA ASN A 7 -4.70 12.93 -24.29
C ASN A 7 -3.43 13.10 -23.43
N PHE A 8 -2.86 12.00 -22.93
CA PHE A 8 -1.52 12.02 -22.32
C PHE A 8 -0.74 10.73 -22.62
N SER A 9 0.56 10.87 -22.89
CA SER A 9 1.50 9.75 -22.96
C SER A 9 2.09 9.48 -21.58
N ALA A 10 2.44 8.23 -21.30
CA ALA A 10 3.11 7.85 -20.05
C ALA A 10 4.25 6.86 -20.29
N THR A 11 5.30 7.04 -19.49
CA THR A 11 6.43 6.11 -19.37
C THR A 11 6.44 5.54 -17.95
N PHE A 12 6.24 4.24 -17.82
CA PHE A 12 6.31 3.52 -16.55
C PHE A 12 7.76 3.16 -16.26
N VAL A 13 8.28 3.64 -15.14
CA VAL A 13 9.68 3.42 -14.75
C VAL A 13 9.77 2.43 -13.61
N SER A 14 10.54 1.36 -13.78
CA SER A 14 10.88 0.42 -12.71
C SER A 14 12.33 0.56 -12.28
N ALA A 15 12.54 0.72 -10.97
CA ALA A 15 13.87 0.63 -10.35
C ALA A 15 14.19 -0.81 -9.86
N GLN A 16 13.31 -1.79 -10.11
CA GLN A 16 13.45 -3.19 -9.70
C GLN A 16 13.87 -3.36 -8.22
N THR A 17 13.20 -2.63 -7.34
CA THR A 17 13.47 -2.64 -5.88
C THR A 17 12.58 -3.60 -5.09
N GLY A 18 11.54 -4.16 -5.73
CA GLY A 18 10.66 -5.14 -5.10
C GLY A 18 11.40 -6.44 -4.76
N GLY A 19 10.92 -7.15 -3.73
CA GLY A 19 11.33 -8.52 -3.44
C GLY A 19 10.20 -9.48 -3.76
N ASN A 20 10.53 -10.72 -4.12
CA ASN A 20 9.58 -11.81 -4.32
C ASN A 20 8.43 -11.45 -5.28
N ILE A 21 8.74 -10.72 -6.36
CA ILE A 21 7.76 -10.44 -7.42
C ILE A 21 7.56 -11.72 -8.22
N ASP A 22 6.31 -12.15 -8.42
CA ASP A 22 6.00 -13.24 -9.34
C ASP A 22 6.34 -12.80 -10.78
N PRO A 23 7.31 -13.45 -11.45
CA PRO A 23 7.75 -13.07 -12.79
C PRO A 23 6.61 -13.07 -13.82
N ARG A 24 5.60 -13.94 -13.64
CA ARG A 24 4.43 -14.01 -14.53
C ARG A 24 3.59 -12.76 -14.38
N VAL A 25 3.33 -12.34 -13.15
CA VAL A 25 2.56 -11.12 -12.86
C VAL A 25 3.28 -9.88 -13.37
N GLU A 26 4.60 -9.82 -13.24
CA GLU A 26 5.41 -8.71 -13.77
C GLU A 26 5.35 -8.68 -15.30
N SER A 27 5.57 -9.82 -15.97
CA SER A 27 5.49 -9.94 -17.43
C SER A 27 4.10 -9.55 -17.97
N ASP A 28 3.03 -10.05 -17.34
CA ASP A 28 1.66 -9.70 -17.70
C ASP A 28 1.37 -8.21 -17.52
N SER A 29 1.94 -7.59 -16.48
CA SER A 29 1.79 -6.15 -16.23
C SER A 29 2.51 -5.32 -17.29
N ILE A 30 3.75 -5.67 -17.65
CA ILE A 30 4.51 -5.01 -18.72
C ILE A 30 3.77 -5.15 -20.06
N LYS A 31 3.24 -6.34 -20.36
CA LYS A 31 2.44 -6.57 -21.57
C LYS A 31 1.21 -5.66 -21.61
N LYS A 32 0.48 -5.53 -20.49
CA LYS A 32 -0.70 -4.64 -20.40
C LYS A 32 -0.32 -3.17 -20.61
N ILE A 33 0.82 -2.72 -20.08
CA ILE A 33 1.32 -1.36 -20.29
C ILE A 33 1.55 -1.11 -21.78
N ASN A 34 2.31 -2.00 -22.44
CA ASN A 34 2.66 -1.85 -23.86
C ASN A 34 1.43 -1.94 -24.78
N VAL A 35 0.50 -2.88 -24.52
CA VAL A 35 -0.75 -3.01 -25.29
C VAL A 35 -1.65 -1.77 -25.14
N SER A 36 -1.54 -1.05 -24.02
CA SER A 36 -2.27 0.21 -23.79
C SER A 36 -1.61 1.42 -24.46
N GLY A 37 -0.52 1.24 -25.22
CA GLY A 37 0.20 2.31 -25.90
C GLY A 37 1.15 3.12 -25.02
N TYR A 38 1.40 2.68 -23.78
CA TYR A 38 2.35 3.31 -22.87
C TYR A 38 3.73 2.64 -22.94
N LYS A 39 4.77 3.38 -22.58
CA LYS A 39 6.14 2.86 -22.54
C LYS A 39 6.45 2.25 -21.18
N TYR A 40 7.33 1.26 -21.17
CA TYR A 40 7.93 0.71 -19.96
C TYR A 40 9.45 0.79 -20.06
N GLU A 41 10.09 1.33 -19.01
CA GLU A 41 11.55 1.51 -18.95
C GLU A 41 12.10 0.99 -17.62
N SER A 42 13.21 0.24 -17.71
CA SER A 42 13.91 -0.29 -16.54
C SER A 42 15.11 0.59 -16.21
N VAL A 43 14.96 1.45 -15.19
CA VAL A 43 16.02 2.35 -14.71
C VAL A 43 16.50 1.85 -13.35
N THR A 44 17.36 0.83 -13.37
CA THR A 44 17.82 0.08 -12.18
C THR A 44 18.97 0.75 -11.41
N THR A 45 19.26 2.02 -11.72
CA THR A 45 20.36 2.79 -11.12
C THR A 45 19.84 3.88 -10.19
N PHE A 46 20.63 4.20 -9.17
CA PHE A 46 20.42 5.39 -8.32
C PHE A 46 21.48 6.47 -8.59
N ASN A 47 22.13 6.41 -9.75
CA ASN A 47 23.05 7.44 -10.19
C ASN A 47 22.28 8.68 -10.65
N VAL A 48 22.53 9.82 -9.99
CA VAL A 48 21.85 11.09 -10.27
C VAL A 48 21.99 11.51 -11.73
N SER A 49 23.18 11.40 -12.32
CA SER A 49 23.42 11.85 -13.70
C SER A 49 22.65 11.00 -14.71
N VAL A 50 22.56 9.68 -14.49
CA VAL A 50 21.80 8.79 -15.38
C VAL A 50 20.31 9.09 -15.31
N ILE A 51 19.75 9.24 -14.10
CA ILE A 51 18.34 9.59 -13.91
C ILE A 51 18.05 10.98 -14.51
N MET A 52 18.93 11.97 -14.30
CA MET A 52 18.79 13.30 -14.90
C MET A 52 18.78 13.25 -16.42
N ASN A 53 19.69 12.48 -17.04
CA ASN A 53 19.74 12.35 -18.49
C ASN A 53 18.47 11.69 -19.02
N PHE A 54 18.00 10.62 -18.36
CA PHE A 54 16.72 9.99 -18.68
C PHE A 54 15.56 10.99 -18.64
N LEU A 55 15.43 11.75 -17.54
CA LEU A 55 14.35 12.75 -17.39
C LEU A 55 14.46 13.90 -18.41
N LYS A 56 15.67 14.31 -18.80
CA LYS A 56 15.86 15.32 -19.84
C LYS A 56 15.46 14.81 -21.22
N THR A 57 15.74 13.54 -21.52
CA THR A 57 15.34 12.91 -22.79
C THR A 57 13.83 12.71 -22.85
N GLU A 58 13.21 12.20 -21.79
CA GLU A 58 11.76 11.99 -21.74
C GLU A 58 10.97 13.31 -21.62
N ASN A 59 11.60 14.35 -21.04
CA ASN A 59 11.03 15.68 -20.84
C ASN A 59 9.58 15.67 -20.28
N PRO A 60 9.33 15.01 -19.14
CA PRO A 60 7.97 14.83 -18.63
C PRO A 60 7.39 16.12 -18.04
N ASP A 61 6.09 16.35 -18.26
CA ASP A 61 5.35 17.44 -17.60
C ASP A 61 5.29 17.25 -16.07
N PHE A 62 5.19 15.99 -15.64
CA PHE A 62 5.16 15.62 -14.23
C PHE A 62 5.63 14.18 -13.98
N LEU A 63 6.03 13.92 -12.74
CA LEU A 63 6.26 12.60 -12.16
C LEU A 63 5.06 12.22 -11.27
N PHE A 64 4.63 10.96 -11.34
CA PHE A 64 3.63 10.39 -10.43
C PHE A 64 4.22 9.18 -9.69
N ILE A 65 4.24 9.23 -8.36
CA ILE A 65 4.77 8.14 -7.51
C ILE A 65 3.66 7.51 -6.66
N GLY A 66 3.72 6.20 -6.48
CA GLY A 66 2.77 5.44 -5.65
C GLY A 66 3.33 5.02 -4.30
N ALA A 67 4.55 5.43 -3.95
CA ALA A 67 5.23 5.13 -2.69
C ALA A 67 6.08 6.34 -2.25
N TYR A 68 6.66 6.27 -1.05
CA TYR A 68 7.50 7.36 -0.51
C TYR A 68 8.75 6.85 0.24
N ARG A 69 9.41 5.85 -0.34
CA ARG A 69 10.69 5.32 0.16
C ARG A 69 11.83 6.23 -0.28
N ILE A 70 13.04 5.99 0.21
CA ILE A 70 14.22 6.80 -0.15
C ILE A 70 14.52 6.82 -1.66
N TYR A 71 14.16 5.76 -2.38
CA TYR A 71 14.26 5.71 -3.84
C TYR A 71 13.32 6.72 -4.48
N ASP A 72 12.06 6.75 -4.04
CA ASP A 72 11.06 7.70 -4.53
C ASP A 72 11.50 9.14 -4.21
N GLN A 73 11.99 9.39 -2.99
CA GLN A 73 12.50 10.69 -2.55
C GLN A 73 13.69 11.18 -3.41
N LEU A 74 14.57 10.27 -3.84
CA LEU A 74 15.63 10.59 -4.79
C LEU A 74 15.05 11.07 -6.13
N TRP A 75 14.12 10.31 -6.72
CA TRP A 75 13.44 10.70 -7.95
C TRP A 75 12.70 12.03 -7.82
N VAL A 76 11.98 12.25 -6.71
CA VAL A 76 11.35 13.54 -6.40
C VAL A 76 12.38 14.66 -6.42
N SER A 77 13.50 14.49 -5.72
CA SER A 77 14.53 15.54 -5.64
C SER A 77 15.17 15.90 -6.97
N ILE A 78 15.39 14.90 -7.83
CA ILE A 78 15.92 15.12 -9.17
C ILE A 78 14.88 15.82 -10.05
N CYS A 79 13.63 15.36 -10.07
CA CYS A 79 12.54 16.02 -10.81
C CYS A 79 12.36 17.48 -10.37
N LYS A 80 12.35 17.74 -9.07
CA LYS A 80 12.24 19.10 -8.51
C LYS A 80 13.41 19.99 -8.95
N SER A 81 14.63 19.45 -9.04
CA SER A 81 15.79 20.18 -9.55
C SER A 81 15.69 20.55 -11.04
N LEU A 82 14.92 19.78 -11.81
CA LEU A 82 14.64 20.02 -13.23
C LEU A 82 13.36 20.86 -13.44
N GLY A 83 12.68 21.26 -12.37
CA GLY A 83 11.40 21.99 -12.44
C GLY A 83 10.19 21.13 -12.82
N VAL A 84 10.35 19.80 -12.88
CA VAL A 84 9.27 18.84 -13.15
C VAL A 84 8.35 18.75 -11.93
N LYS A 85 7.04 18.79 -12.16
CA LYS A 85 6.05 18.68 -11.09
C LYS A 85 5.97 17.26 -10.56
N VAL A 86 5.73 17.08 -9.27
CA VAL A 86 5.67 15.76 -8.64
C VAL A 86 4.35 15.58 -7.91
N PHE A 87 3.63 14.53 -8.28
CA PHE A 87 2.42 14.08 -7.60
C PHE A 87 2.70 12.74 -6.92
N SER A 88 2.09 12.52 -5.76
CA SER A 88 2.14 11.21 -5.11
C SER A 88 0.76 10.71 -4.75
N GLN A 89 0.64 9.39 -4.66
CA GLN A 89 -0.49 8.72 -4.07
C GLN A 89 -0.02 7.85 -2.91
N GLN A 90 -0.74 7.92 -1.79
CA GLN A 90 -0.53 7.03 -0.66
C GLN A 90 -0.70 5.56 -1.06
N HIS A 91 0.21 4.71 -0.58
CA HIS A 91 0.17 3.26 -0.74
C HIS A 91 -0.45 2.58 0.48
N GLY A 92 -1.70 2.11 0.35
CA GLY A 92 -2.36 1.39 1.43
C GLY A 92 -2.55 2.23 2.70
N PHE A 93 -2.84 1.56 3.81
CA PHE A 93 -3.12 2.20 5.09
C PHE A 93 -1.86 2.24 5.94
N GLU A 94 -1.11 3.34 5.83
CA GLU A 94 0.15 3.52 6.54
C GLU A 94 -0.03 3.51 8.07
N VAL A 95 0.94 2.93 8.76
CA VAL A 95 1.00 2.81 10.23
C VAL A 95 2.30 3.41 10.75
N GLU A 96 2.35 3.75 12.05
CA GLU A 96 3.49 4.46 12.63
C GLU A 96 4.78 3.61 12.55
N SER A 97 4.70 2.34 12.92
CA SER A 97 5.80 1.39 12.80
C SER A 97 5.29 -0.01 12.49
N VAL A 98 6.16 -0.81 11.87
CA VAL A 98 5.96 -2.24 11.67
C VAL A 98 7.12 -2.97 12.33
N TYR A 99 6.83 -4.04 13.05
CA TYR A 99 7.87 -4.88 13.65
C TYR A 99 8.60 -5.69 12.58
N TYR A 100 9.93 -5.62 12.59
CA TYR A 100 10.82 -6.46 11.78
C TYR A 100 11.71 -7.30 12.69
N HIS A 101 11.93 -8.56 12.33
CA HIS A 101 12.88 -9.39 13.05
C HIS A 101 14.32 -8.94 12.74
N PRO A 102 15.21 -8.74 13.74
CA PRO A 102 16.58 -8.24 13.52
C PRO A 102 17.38 -9.03 12.48
N ASN A 103 17.21 -10.35 12.45
CA ASN A 103 17.87 -11.26 11.50
C ASN A 103 17.60 -10.97 10.01
N VAL A 104 16.58 -10.17 9.68
CA VAL A 104 16.23 -9.81 8.30
C VAL A 104 17.26 -8.89 7.65
N PHE A 105 17.88 -8.00 8.44
CA PHE A 105 18.85 -7.04 7.93
C PHE A 105 20.14 -7.72 7.46
N TYR A 106 20.57 -8.78 8.14
CA TYR A 106 21.76 -9.55 7.76
C TYR A 106 21.55 -10.38 6.49
N LYS A 107 20.36 -10.93 6.28
CA LYS A 107 20.04 -11.77 5.10
C LYS A 107 19.83 -10.97 3.80
N LYS A 108 19.76 -9.64 3.86
CA LYS A 108 19.38 -8.76 2.73
C LYS A 108 20.47 -7.71 2.42
N ALA A 109 21.75 -8.08 2.47
CA ALA A 109 22.91 -7.19 2.26
C ALA A 109 22.81 -6.35 0.96
N GLY A 110 22.40 -6.96 -0.16
CA GLY A 110 22.21 -6.23 -1.42
C GLY A 110 21.17 -5.10 -1.35
N LYS A 111 20.09 -5.28 -0.56
CA LYS A 111 19.10 -4.22 -0.33
C LYS A 111 19.67 -3.09 0.53
N VAL A 112 20.50 -3.43 1.51
CA VAL A 112 21.19 -2.43 2.34
C VAL A 112 22.13 -1.58 1.48
N LEU A 113 22.95 -2.20 0.62
CA LEU A 113 23.85 -1.47 -0.28
C LEU A 113 23.09 -0.52 -1.23
N ARG A 114 21.99 -1.00 -1.83
CA ARG A 114 21.12 -0.18 -2.69
C ARG A 114 20.52 1.01 -1.94
N LEU A 115 20.06 0.78 -0.71
CA LEU A 115 19.52 1.82 0.16
C LEU A 115 20.58 2.86 0.53
N THR A 116 21.78 2.42 0.90
CA THR A 116 22.92 3.29 1.19
C THR A 116 23.30 4.14 -0.02
N TYR A 117 23.36 3.53 -1.21
CA TYR A 117 23.67 4.26 -2.43
C TYR A 117 22.59 5.29 -2.77
N ALA A 118 21.30 4.93 -2.65
CA ALA A 118 20.20 5.88 -2.84
C ALA A 118 20.24 7.03 -1.83
N ALA A 119 20.55 6.75 -0.55
CA ALA A 119 20.70 7.76 0.48
C ALA A 119 21.86 8.71 0.19
N TYR A 120 22.99 8.19 -0.28
CA TYR A 120 24.13 8.98 -0.72
C TYR A 120 23.78 9.90 -1.90
N SER A 121 23.18 9.34 -2.94
CA SER A 121 22.73 10.10 -4.12
C SER A 121 21.70 11.17 -3.75
N LEU A 122 20.77 10.86 -2.83
CA LEU A 122 19.79 11.80 -2.34
C LEU A 122 20.47 12.95 -1.57
N ALA A 123 21.32 12.62 -0.61
CA ALA A 123 22.07 13.61 0.19
C ALA A 123 22.87 14.57 -0.71
N LYS A 124 23.52 14.04 -1.75
CA LYS A 124 24.22 14.85 -2.77
C LYS A 124 23.25 15.77 -3.51
N THR A 125 22.09 15.26 -3.94
CA THR A 125 21.09 16.01 -4.70
C THR A 125 20.51 17.17 -3.90
N ILE A 126 20.18 16.94 -2.62
CA ILE A 126 19.62 17.98 -1.73
C ILE A 126 20.68 18.79 -0.98
N LYS A 127 21.97 18.59 -1.29
CA LYS A 127 23.13 19.26 -0.68
C LYS A 127 23.16 19.17 0.84
N ARG A 128 22.94 17.96 1.40
CA ARG A 128 22.96 17.68 2.84
C ARG A 128 24.02 16.65 3.22
N PRO A 129 24.50 16.63 4.48
CA PRO A 129 25.45 15.63 4.94
C PRO A 129 24.89 14.20 4.88
N PHE A 130 25.55 13.34 4.12
CA PHE A 130 25.13 11.94 3.91
C PHE A 130 25.01 11.16 5.21
N VAL A 131 26.03 11.21 6.08
CA VAL A 131 26.09 10.38 7.30
C VAL A 131 24.90 10.68 8.24
N ILE A 132 24.57 11.96 8.43
CA ILE A 132 23.46 12.38 9.28
C ILE A 132 22.12 11.94 8.68
N LEU A 133 21.93 12.17 7.38
CA LEU A 133 20.71 11.78 6.66
C LEU A 133 20.50 10.26 6.70
N TYR A 134 21.57 9.50 6.44
CA TYR A 134 21.53 8.04 6.46
C TYR A 134 21.15 7.52 7.86
N PHE A 135 21.74 8.06 8.92
CA PHE A 135 21.41 7.68 10.29
C PHE A 135 19.97 8.01 10.66
N GLN A 136 19.48 9.19 10.27
CA GLN A 136 18.06 9.57 10.45
C GLN A 136 17.13 8.60 9.74
N TYR A 137 17.44 8.23 8.50
CA TYR A 137 16.64 7.28 7.74
C TYR A 137 16.69 5.86 8.33
N CYS A 138 17.86 5.39 8.79
CA CYS A 138 17.98 4.11 9.49
C CYS A 138 17.14 4.07 10.77
N ARG A 139 17.16 5.14 11.59
CA ARG A 139 16.28 5.25 12.77
C ARG A 139 14.82 5.19 12.40
N TYR A 140 14.42 5.89 11.33
CA TYR A 140 13.07 5.81 10.80
C TYR A 140 12.67 4.37 10.43
N ILE A 141 13.51 3.62 9.72
CA ILE A 141 13.20 2.22 9.36
C ILE A 141 13.11 1.32 10.58
N LEU A 142 14.05 1.47 11.53
CA LEU A 142 14.18 0.55 12.67
C LEU A 142 13.14 0.79 13.76
N THR A 143 12.79 2.06 14.02
CA THR A 143 11.94 2.42 15.17
C THR A 143 10.70 3.21 14.78
N GLY A 144 10.50 3.53 13.50
CA GLY A 144 9.40 4.40 13.06
C GLY A 144 9.56 5.85 13.49
N THR A 145 10.77 6.27 13.88
CA THR A 145 11.03 7.67 14.28
C THR A 145 10.59 8.62 13.18
N SER A 146 9.87 9.69 13.54
CA SER A 146 9.46 10.72 12.58
C SER A 146 10.65 11.30 11.82
N LEU A 147 10.45 11.53 10.53
CA LEU A 147 11.35 12.27 9.65
C LEU A 147 11.00 13.77 9.57
N ALA A 148 9.93 14.23 10.21
CA ALA A 148 9.64 15.65 10.34
C ALA A 148 10.77 16.36 11.12
N ASN A 149 11.10 17.59 10.73
CA ASN A 149 12.21 18.37 11.30
C ASN A 149 13.60 17.71 11.16
N THR A 150 13.79 16.79 10.20
CA THR A 150 15.09 16.17 9.90
C THR A 150 15.68 16.71 8.58
N LEU A 151 16.84 16.20 8.14
CA LEU A 151 17.42 16.60 6.84
C LEU A 151 16.57 16.13 5.64
N LEU A 152 15.73 15.12 5.85
CA LEU A 152 14.77 14.61 4.87
C LEU A 152 13.48 15.44 4.84
N ASP A 153 13.27 16.31 5.82
CA ASP A 153 12.16 17.25 5.87
C ASP A 153 12.45 18.47 4.96
N ASN A 154 12.48 18.23 3.66
CA ASN A 154 12.99 19.16 2.67
C ASN A 154 12.00 19.33 1.52
N THR A 155 11.74 20.56 1.08
CA THR A 155 10.83 20.81 -0.05
C THR A 155 11.24 20.12 -1.35
N MET A 156 12.53 19.78 -1.50
CA MET A 156 13.05 19.02 -2.62
C MET A 156 12.71 17.53 -2.56
N THR A 157 12.45 16.95 -1.38
CA THR A 157 12.12 15.52 -1.26
C THR A 157 10.63 15.25 -1.30
N ARG A 158 9.81 16.30 -1.13
CA ARG A 158 8.35 16.22 -1.05
C ARG A 158 7.67 16.37 -2.41
N PRO A 159 6.56 15.65 -2.66
CA PRO A 159 5.70 15.90 -3.81
C PRO A 159 5.05 17.30 -3.71
N ASP A 160 4.71 17.89 -4.85
CA ASP A 160 3.94 19.14 -4.92
C ASP A 160 2.50 18.93 -4.43
N VAL A 161 1.90 17.77 -4.77
CA VAL A 161 0.60 17.36 -4.26
C VAL A 161 0.64 15.88 -3.88
N ALA A 162 0.20 15.57 -2.67
CA ALA A 162 0.05 14.20 -2.19
C ALA A 162 -1.43 13.81 -2.02
N PHE A 163 -1.86 12.78 -2.73
CA PHE A 163 -3.19 12.20 -2.58
C PHE A 163 -3.19 11.19 -1.43
N VAL A 164 -3.95 11.51 -0.38
CA VAL A 164 -4.05 10.74 0.86
C VAL A 164 -5.48 10.29 1.10
N TYR A 165 -5.73 9.34 2.00
CA TYR A 165 -7.07 8.72 2.09
C TYR A 165 -8.07 9.47 2.97
N SER A 166 -7.62 10.42 3.79
CA SER A 166 -8.49 11.13 4.76
C SER A 166 -7.77 12.28 5.46
N GLN A 167 -8.51 12.97 6.34
CA GLN A 167 -7.94 13.97 7.27
C GLN A 167 -6.99 13.35 8.30
N PHE A 168 -7.23 12.12 8.74
CA PHE A 168 -6.27 11.38 9.57
C PHE A 168 -4.92 11.31 8.87
N TYR A 169 -4.92 10.90 7.59
CA TYR A 169 -3.66 10.76 6.86
C TYR A 169 -2.96 12.09 6.59
N LYS A 170 -3.69 13.20 6.42
CA LYS A 170 -3.04 14.53 6.39
C LYS A 170 -2.24 14.80 7.67
N LYS A 171 -2.82 14.53 8.84
CA LYS A 171 -2.13 14.69 10.12
C LYS A 171 -0.97 13.71 10.26
N PHE A 172 -1.15 12.46 9.85
CA PHE A 172 -0.11 11.43 9.87
C PHE A 172 1.11 11.83 9.04
N TRP A 173 0.93 12.17 7.75
CA TRP A 173 2.04 12.54 6.86
C TRP A 173 2.71 13.84 7.28
N ASN A 174 1.96 14.80 7.84
CA ASN A 174 2.54 16.00 8.44
C ASN A 174 3.43 15.66 9.64
N LYS A 175 2.92 14.89 10.60
CA LYS A 175 3.67 14.48 11.79
C LYS A 175 4.89 13.62 11.45
N LYS A 176 4.77 12.73 10.46
CA LYS A 176 5.78 11.71 10.14
C LYS A 176 6.84 12.17 9.15
N TYR A 177 6.49 13.04 8.20
CA TYR A 177 7.41 13.49 7.13
C TYR A 177 7.43 15.00 6.92
N GLY A 178 6.72 15.78 7.74
CA GLY A 178 6.65 17.24 7.63
C GLY A 178 5.89 17.73 6.39
N PHE A 179 5.02 16.92 5.80
CA PHE A 179 4.23 17.33 4.64
C PHE A 179 3.26 18.46 5.02
N PRO A 180 3.25 19.59 4.28
CA PRO A 180 2.26 20.65 4.49
C PRO A 180 0.83 20.12 4.26
N MET A 181 -0.10 20.44 5.15
CA MET A 181 -1.47 19.90 5.07
C MET A 181 -2.27 20.40 3.85
N ASP A 182 -1.90 21.56 3.33
CA ASP A 182 -2.45 22.21 2.15
C ASP A 182 -1.95 21.58 0.84
N SER A 183 -0.75 20.99 0.82
CA SER A 183 -0.27 20.18 -0.31
C SER A 183 -0.89 18.78 -0.36
N MET A 184 -1.65 18.39 0.67
CA MET A 184 -2.30 17.09 0.73
C MET A 184 -3.78 17.16 0.35
N GLN A 185 -4.21 16.18 -0.44
CA GLN A 185 -5.55 16.11 -1.01
C GLN A 185 -6.20 14.77 -0.68
N ALA A 186 -7.32 14.81 0.04
CA ALA A 186 -8.01 13.59 0.42
C ALA A 186 -8.80 13.00 -0.77
N ILE A 187 -8.64 11.70 -1.00
CA ILE A 187 -9.30 10.91 -2.06
C ILE A 187 -9.80 9.58 -1.49
N THR A 188 -10.68 8.91 -2.23
CA THR A 188 -11.06 7.53 -1.92
C THR A 188 -9.85 6.59 -2.04
N PRO A 189 -9.62 5.64 -1.10
CA PRO A 189 -8.61 4.59 -1.27
C PRO A 189 -8.80 3.80 -2.57
N THR A 190 -7.71 3.46 -3.25
CA THR A 190 -7.80 2.68 -4.50
C THR A 190 -8.36 1.28 -4.30
N ASP A 191 -8.11 0.67 -3.13
CA ASP A 191 -8.64 -0.65 -2.77
C ASP A 191 -10.19 -0.65 -2.72
N PHE A 192 -10.83 0.51 -2.56
CA PHE A 192 -12.29 0.64 -2.54
C PHE A 192 -12.92 0.56 -3.92
N SER A 193 -12.13 0.63 -5.00
CA SER A 193 -12.59 0.36 -6.36
C SER A 193 -13.16 -1.06 -6.53
N LEU A 194 -12.74 -1.99 -5.66
CA LEU A 194 -13.22 -3.37 -5.64
C LEU A 194 -14.68 -3.48 -5.15
N ILE A 195 -15.11 -2.61 -4.24
CA ILE A 195 -16.37 -2.74 -3.48
C ILE A 195 -17.57 -2.89 -4.42
N LYS A 196 -17.70 -2.00 -5.40
CA LYS A 196 -18.83 -2.01 -6.35
C LYS A 196 -18.89 -3.30 -7.18
N LYS A 197 -17.74 -3.86 -7.57
CA LYS A 197 -17.67 -5.13 -8.30
C LYS A 197 -18.07 -6.30 -7.41
N ILE A 198 -17.65 -6.29 -6.14
CA ILE A 198 -17.91 -7.35 -5.17
C ILE A 198 -19.39 -7.37 -4.78
N LEU A 199 -19.99 -6.22 -4.47
CA LEU A 199 -21.39 -6.11 -4.06
C LEU A 199 -22.40 -6.59 -5.11
N LYS A 200 -22.00 -6.63 -6.40
CA LYS A 200 -22.80 -7.21 -7.49
C LYS A 200 -22.86 -8.73 -7.45
N LYS A 201 -21.91 -9.39 -6.78
CA LYS A 201 -21.88 -10.85 -6.63
C LYS A 201 -22.76 -11.27 -5.45
N LYS A 202 -23.31 -12.49 -5.49
CA LYS A 202 -23.96 -13.08 -4.33
C LYS A 202 -22.95 -13.23 -3.19
N GLN A 203 -23.34 -12.86 -1.98
CA GLN A 203 -22.53 -13.12 -0.79
C GLN A 203 -22.64 -14.60 -0.42
N GLU A 204 -21.51 -15.24 -0.16
CA GLU A 204 -21.43 -16.64 0.24
C GLU A 204 -21.18 -16.75 1.74
N ASN A 205 -21.83 -17.71 2.40
CA ASN A 205 -21.58 -18.03 3.81
C ASN A 205 -20.22 -18.71 3.97
N THR A 206 -19.16 -17.92 4.03
CA THR A 206 -17.77 -18.36 3.99
C THR A 206 -16.93 -17.51 4.93
N LEU A 207 -15.85 -18.09 5.42
CA LEU A 207 -14.79 -17.35 6.10
C LEU A 207 -13.61 -17.15 5.14
N CYS A 208 -13.31 -15.89 4.81
CA CYS A 208 -12.15 -15.54 4.00
C CYS A 208 -10.98 -15.10 4.89
N TYR A 209 -9.89 -15.87 4.93
CA TYR A 209 -8.62 -15.42 5.46
C TYR A 209 -7.88 -14.57 4.41
N ILE A 210 -7.73 -13.27 4.69
CA ILE A 210 -6.93 -12.35 3.89
C ILE A 210 -5.49 -12.44 4.36
N THR A 211 -4.64 -13.05 3.53
CA THR A 211 -3.24 -13.26 3.87
C THR A 211 -2.43 -11.96 3.89
N GLN A 212 -1.34 -12.00 4.63
CA GLN A 212 -0.33 -10.94 4.72
C GLN A 212 1.06 -11.51 4.45
N THR A 213 1.98 -10.63 4.05
CA THR A 213 3.39 -10.96 3.77
C THR A 213 4.25 -11.06 5.04
N LEU A 214 3.76 -11.72 6.09
CA LEU A 214 4.45 -11.76 7.39
C LEU A 214 5.83 -12.41 7.30
N VAL A 215 5.96 -13.51 6.54
CA VAL A 215 7.24 -14.23 6.38
C VAL A 215 8.12 -13.53 5.35
N GLU A 216 7.55 -13.11 4.23
CA GLU A 216 8.24 -12.50 3.10
C GLU A 216 8.87 -11.15 3.48
N ASP A 217 8.17 -10.36 4.30
CA ASP A 217 8.67 -9.11 4.87
C ASP A 217 9.61 -9.35 6.05
N GLY A 218 9.74 -10.60 6.54
CA GLY A 218 10.60 -10.97 7.67
C GLY A 218 10.08 -10.48 9.02
N ARG A 219 8.76 -10.37 9.14
CA ARG A 219 8.05 -9.94 10.34
C ARG A 219 7.82 -11.11 11.28
N MET A 220 7.60 -12.29 10.72
CA MET A 220 7.43 -13.56 11.43
C MET A 220 8.40 -14.62 10.88
N SER A 221 8.88 -15.51 11.74
CA SER A 221 9.66 -16.67 11.30
C SER A 221 8.75 -17.71 10.63
N ILE A 222 9.31 -18.45 9.69
CA ILE A 222 8.56 -19.48 8.95
C ILE A 222 7.89 -20.49 9.89
N ASN A 223 8.59 -21.01 10.91
CA ASN A 223 8.03 -21.97 11.87
C ASN A 223 6.84 -21.41 12.66
N LYS A 224 6.93 -20.14 13.10
CA LYS A 224 5.80 -19.48 13.80
C LYS A 224 4.60 -19.31 12.87
N PHE A 225 4.87 -19.04 11.60
CA PHE A 225 3.83 -18.90 10.60
C PHE A 225 3.16 -20.24 10.28
N TYR A 226 3.91 -21.34 10.17
CA TYR A 226 3.35 -22.69 10.08
C TYR A 226 2.45 -23.01 11.27
N SER A 227 2.90 -22.75 12.51
CA SER A 227 2.06 -22.98 13.70
C SER A 227 0.77 -22.14 13.68
N LEU A 228 0.83 -20.91 13.16
CA LEU A 228 -0.36 -20.08 12.97
C LEU A 228 -1.31 -20.70 11.94
N LEU A 229 -0.83 -21.12 10.77
CA LEU A 229 -1.68 -21.71 9.74
C LEU A 229 -2.26 -23.07 10.18
N GLU A 230 -1.52 -23.88 10.92
CA GLU A 230 -2.03 -25.10 11.55
C GLU A 230 -3.21 -24.80 12.48
N SER A 231 -3.11 -23.74 13.28
CA SER A 231 -4.23 -23.29 14.12
C SER A 231 -5.46 -22.87 13.29
N TYR A 232 -5.26 -22.39 12.06
CA TYR A 232 -6.36 -22.04 11.15
C TYR A 232 -7.03 -23.25 10.51
N LYS A 233 -6.38 -24.42 10.45
CA LYS A 233 -7.08 -25.66 10.07
C LYS A 233 -8.21 -25.97 11.06
N THR A 234 -8.01 -25.66 12.35
CA THR A 234 -9.06 -25.76 13.37
C THR A 234 -10.20 -24.79 13.10
N ILE A 235 -9.93 -23.57 12.60
CA ILE A 235 -11.01 -22.66 12.18
C ILE A 235 -11.74 -23.23 10.96
N ALA A 236 -10.99 -23.72 9.96
CA ALA A 236 -11.56 -24.28 8.74
C ALA A 236 -12.53 -25.45 9.02
N SER A 237 -12.28 -26.27 10.05
CA SER A 237 -13.19 -27.36 10.43
C SER A 237 -14.50 -26.91 11.08
N HIS A 238 -14.66 -25.62 11.40
CA HIS A 238 -15.84 -25.04 12.05
C HIS A 238 -16.67 -24.13 11.12
N VAL A 239 -16.33 -24.09 9.83
CA VAL A 239 -17.05 -23.28 8.83
C VAL A 239 -17.38 -24.15 7.61
N ASP A 240 -18.44 -23.80 6.90
CA ASP A 240 -18.85 -24.55 5.70
C ASP A 240 -17.78 -24.50 4.61
N LYS A 241 -17.17 -23.33 4.42
CA LYS A 241 -16.13 -23.08 3.42
C LYS A 241 -15.16 -22.01 3.90
N PHE A 242 -13.87 -22.34 3.82
CA PHE A 242 -12.76 -21.49 4.21
C PHE A 242 -11.99 -21.04 2.96
N ILE A 243 -11.89 -19.74 2.73
CA ILE A 243 -11.23 -19.17 1.56
C ILE A 243 -9.90 -18.56 1.99
N VAL A 244 -8.80 -19.01 1.40
CA VAL A 244 -7.49 -18.37 1.53
C VAL A 244 -7.32 -17.38 0.38
N LYS A 245 -7.51 -16.09 0.69
CA LYS A 245 -7.23 -15.01 -0.27
C LYS A 245 -5.74 -14.70 -0.22
N LEU A 246 -5.02 -15.10 -1.27
CA LEU A 246 -3.57 -14.96 -1.40
C LEU A 246 -3.15 -13.52 -1.72
N HIS A 247 -2.01 -13.10 -1.17
CA HIS A 247 -1.33 -11.86 -1.51
C HIS A 247 -0.55 -12.05 -2.82
N PRO A 248 -0.39 -11.02 -3.67
CA PRO A 248 0.42 -11.12 -4.90
C PRO A 248 1.84 -11.67 -4.67
N GLN A 249 2.43 -11.38 -3.51
CA GLN A 249 3.77 -11.80 -3.10
C GLN A 249 3.78 -13.00 -2.12
N ALA A 250 2.62 -13.61 -1.82
CA ALA A 250 2.58 -14.75 -0.92
C ALA A 250 3.28 -15.95 -1.55
N ASN A 251 4.09 -16.67 -0.75
CA ASN A 251 4.55 -18.00 -1.13
C ASN A 251 3.38 -19.00 -0.99
N GLU A 252 2.80 -19.40 -2.12
CA GLU A 252 1.63 -20.30 -2.17
C GLU A 252 1.94 -21.69 -1.58
N ASP A 253 3.16 -22.19 -1.73
CA ASP A 253 3.57 -23.53 -1.30
C ASP A 253 3.32 -23.76 0.20
N ILE A 254 3.55 -22.73 1.02
CA ILE A 254 3.31 -22.78 2.47
C ILE A 254 1.84 -23.05 2.78
N TYR A 255 0.93 -22.45 2.01
CA TYR A 255 -0.50 -22.62 2.23
C TYR A 255 -0.97 -23.98 1.74
N HIS A 256 -0.48 -24.42 0.58
CA HIS A 256 -0.76 -25.74 0.02
C HIS A 256 -0.34 -26.87 0.95
N GLU A 257 0.86 -26.80 1.52
CA GLU A 257 1.36 -27.78 2.49
C GLU A 257 0.42 -27.97 3.68
N ILE A 258 -0.24 -26.89 4.13
CA ILE A 258 -1.09 -26.92 5.32
C ILE A 258 -2.53 -27.30 4.98
N PHE A 259 -3.12 -26.68 3.94
CA PHE A 259 -4.55 -26.72 3.71
C PHE A 259 -5.00 -27.71 2.63
N ASP A 260 -4.12 -28.28 1.80
CA ASP A 260 -4.54 -29.21 0.73
C ASP A 260 -5.17 -30.52 1.27
N THR A 261 -4.90 -30.83 2.53
CA THR A 261 -5.54 -31.95 3.25
C THR A 261 -6.95 -31.62 3.77
N VAL A 262 -7.40 -30.37 3.65
CA VAL A 262 -8.65 -29.85 4.21
C VAL A 262 -9.66 -29.60 3.09
N LYS A 263 -10.68 -30.47 2.99
CA LYS A 263 -11.59 -30.53 1.83
C LYS A 263 -12.41 -29.26 1.56
N ASN A 264 -12.66 -28.43 2.57
CA ASN A 264 -13.47 -27.22 2.45
C ASN A 264 -12.65 -25.94 2.30
N VAL A 265 -11.37 -26.05 1.96
CA VAL A 265 -10.50 -24.90 1.69
C VAL A 265 -10.41 -24.61 0.20
N GLU A 266 -10.57 -23.35 -0.18
CA GLU A 266 -10.33 -22.84 -1.53
C GLU A 266 -9.31 -21.71 -1.53
N TYR A 267 -8.49 -21.62 -2.57
CA TYR A 267 -7.54 -20.54 -2.77
C TYR A 267 -8.03 -19.55 -3.83
N THR A 268 -7.81 -18.27 -3.60
CA THR A 268 -8.10 -17.25 -4.62
C THR A 268 -7.17 -16.06 -4.51
N ARG A 269 -6.91 -15.39 -5.64
CA ARG A 269 -6.25 -14.08 -5.67
C ARG A 269 -7.23 -12.92 -5.80
N GLU A 270 -8.46 -13.21 -6.27
CA GLU A 270 -9.55 -12.25 -6.33
C GLU A 270 -10.13 -12.01 -4.94
N PHE A 271 -10.74 -10.85 -4.72
CA PHE A 271 -11.41 -10.56 -3.46
C PHE A 271 -12.82 -11.22 -3.44
N PRO A 272 -13.09 -12.19 -2.55
CA PRO A 272 -14.39 -12.87 -2.50
C PRO A 272 -15.45 -12.00 -1.81
N HIS A 273 -16.73 -12.34 -1.98
CA HIS A 273 -17.85 -11.74 -1.24
C HIS A 273 -18.29 -12.71 -0.12
N SER A 274 -17.65 -12.62 1.04
CA SER A 274 -17.80 -13.54 2.16
C SER A 274 -18.63 -12.93 3.29
N THR A 275 -19.27 -13.77 4.10
CA THR A 275 -19.93 -13.35 5.34
C THR A 275 -18.91 -12.97 6.41
N TYR A 276 -17.75 -13.63 6.45
CA TYR A 276 -16.69 -13.35 7.42
C TYR A 276 -15.35 -13.09 6.72
N TYR A 277 -14.56 -12.19 7.30
CA TYR A 277 -13.16 -11.96 6.93
C TYR A 277 -12.27 -12.08 8.15
N LEU A 278 -11.23 -12.89 8.07
CA LEU A 278 -10.16 -12.97 9.04
C LEU A 278 -8.91 -12.32 8.46
N THR A 279 -8.26 -11.44 9.21
CA THR A 279 -6.94 -10.91 8.85
C THR A 279 -6.22 -10.46 10.11
N HIS A 280 -5.09 -9.76 9.96
CA HIS A 280 -4.37 -9.15 11.08
C HIS A 280 -4.53 -7.63 11.04
N TYR A 281 -3.83 -6.95 10.14
CA TYR A 281 -3.98 -5.49 9.92
C TYR A 281 -3.77 -5.15 8.45
N SER A 282 -4.39 -5.93 7.56
CA SER A 282 -4.34 -5.70 6.12
C SER A 282 -5.14 -4.45 5.74
N SER A 283 -4.68 -3.64 4.78
CA SER A 283 -5.48 -2.54 4.24
C SER A 283 -6.85 -3.01 3.74
N LEU A 284 -6.91 -4.24 3.23
CA LEU A 284 -8.14 -4.86 2.75
C LEU A 284 -9.17 -5.13 3.85
N ALA A 285 -8.83 -5.03 5.14
CA ALA A 285 -9.81 -5.02 6.22
C ALA A 285 -10.81 -3.87 6.07
N TYR A 286 -10.34 -2.71 5.61
CA TYR A 286 -11.24 -1.59 5.31
C TYR A 286 -12.17 -1.92 4.14
N THR A 287 -11.65 -2.50 3.05
CA THR A 287 -12.50 -2.97 1.93
C THR A 287 -13.54 -3.99 2.40
N ALA A 288 -13.12 -4.97 3.23
CA ALA A 288 -14.00 -5.97 3.80
C ALA A 288 -15.11 -5.34 4.67
N SER A 289 -14.80 -4.28 5.43
CA SER A 289 -15.75 -3.62 6.32
C SER A 289 -16.93 -2.97 5.60
N PHE A 290 -16.77 -2.65 4.31
CA PHE A 290 -17.83 -2.10 3.46
C PHE A 290 -18.76 -3.15 2.88
N ILE A 291 -18.39 -4.44 2.94
CA ILE A 291 -19.15 -5.54 2.34
C ILE A 291 -19.57 -6.61 3.35
N SER A 292 -18.99 -6.63 4.55
CA SER A 292 -19.36 -7.50 5.66
C SER A 292 -19.26 -6.76 7.00
N ASN A 293 -20.18 -7.06 7.91
CA ASN A 293 -20.13 -6.64 9.31
C ASN A 293 -19.09 -7.43 10.13
N ASN A 294 -18.62 -8.58 9.65
CA ASN A 294 -17.78 -9.51 10.38
C ASN A 294 -16.35 -9.52 9.87
N VAL A 295 -15.62 -8.42 10.14
CA VAL A 295 -14.19 -8.32 9.86
C VAL A 295 -13.41 -8.52 11.14
N ILE A 296 -12.81 -9.69 11.26
CA ILE A 296 -12.09 -10.18 12.43
C ILE A 296 -10.61 -9.90 12.28
N LEU A 297 -10.02 -9.25 13.29
CA LEU A 297 -8.57 -9.09 13.38
C LEU A 297 -8.02 -10.04 14.42
N GLN A 298 -7.06 -10.88 14.04
CA GLN A 298 -6.26 -11.61 15.02
C GLN A 298 -4.98 -10.83 15.32
N GLU A 299 -4.83 -10.42 16.57
CA GLU A 299 -3.59 -9.84 17.06
C GLU A 299 -2.56 -10.94 17.35
N LEU A 300 -1.37 -10.82 16.74
CA LEU A 300 -0.30 -11.80 16.90
C LEU A 300 0.72 -11.31 17.93
N SER A 301 1.35 -12.24 18.64
CA SER A 301 2.44 -11.92 19.56
C SER A 301 3.57 -11.18 18.84
N GLY A 302 3.98 -10.03 19.38
CA GLY A 302 4.97 -9.13 18.77
C GLY A 302 4.45 -8.25 17.61
N HIS A 303 3.17 -8.39 17.24
CA HIS A 303 2.53 -7.60 16.18
C HIS A 303 1.20 -7.01 16.67
N PRO A 304 1.25 -6.00 17.55
CA PRO A 304 0.04 -5.35 18.02
C PRO A 304 -0.74 -4.72 16.86
N THR A 305 -2.06 -4.85 16.92
CA THR A 305 -2.99 -4.25 15.96
C THR A 305 -2.81 -2.73 15.98
N PRO A 306 -2.46 -2.08 14.86
CA PRO A 306 -2.22 -0.64 14.82
C PRO A 306 -3.47 0.16 15.19
N GLU A 307 -3.27 1.36 15.76
CA GLU A 307 -4.33 2.22 16.29
C GLU A 307 -5.46 2.50 15.28
N ILE A 308 -5.11 2.69 14.00
CA ILE A 308 -6.10 2.94 12.95
C ILE A 308 -7.11 1.80 12.81
N PHE A 309 -6.65 0.56 12.97
CA PHE A 309 -7.50 -0.63 12.91
C PHE A 309 -8.31 -0.76 14.20
N ARG A 310 -7.68 -0.54 15.37
CA ARG A 310 -8.41 -0.54 16.65
C ARG A 310 -9.55 0.47 16.68
N LYS A 311 -9.29 1.70 16.20
CA LYS A 311 -10.29 2.79 16.16
C LYS A 311 -11.34 2.64 15.07
N ALA A 312 -11.12 1.77 14.09
CA ALA A 312 -12.14 1.40 13.12
C ALA A 312 -13.18 0.39 13.69
N SER A 313 -13.04 0.02 14.97
CA SER A 313 -13.96 -0.82 15.75
C SER A 313 -14.11 -2.25 15.21
N PHE A 314 -13.00 -2.84 14.74
CA PHE A 314 -12.98 -4.26 14.43
C PHE A 314 -12.95 -5.11 15.71
N PRO A 315 -13.66 -6.26 15.77
CA PRO A 315 -13.41 -7.26 16.80
C PRO A 315 -11.97 -7.78 16.69
N ILE A 316 -11.24 -7.72 17.81
CA ILE A 316 -9.85 -8.17 17.91
C ILE A 316 -9.81 -9.38 18.84
N PHE A 317 -9.23 -10.47 18.36
CA PHE A 317 -9.05 -11.71 19.14
C PHE A 317 -7.57 -12.10 19.19
N HIS A 318 -7.23 -12.91 20.19
CA HIS A 318 -5.85 -13.32 20.45
C HIS A 318 -5.62 -14.81 20.17
N ASN A 319 -6.68 -15.60 20.05
CA ASN A 319 -6.58 -17.04 19.79
C ASN A 319 -7.73 -17.55 18.91
N VAL A 320 -7.56 -18.77 18.41
CA VAL A 320 -8.49 -19.44 17.50
C VAL A 320 -9.84 -19.75 18.16
N THR A 321 -9.86 -20.07 19.44
CA THR A 321 -11.09 -20.40 20.17
C THR A 321 -12.05 -19.21 20.21
N GLU A 322 -11.55 -18.02 20.55
CA GLU A 322 -12.33 -16.77 20.53
C GLU A 322 -12.91 -16.46 19.15
N ILE A 323 -12.13 -16.70 18.08
CA ILE A 323 -12.57 -16.50 16.70
C ILE A 323 -13.72 -17.46 16.36
N ILE A 324 -13.58 -18.74 16.69
CA ILE A 324 -14.62 -19.76 16.46
C ILE A 324 -15.90 -19.40 17.22
N ASP A 325 -15.79 -19.00 18.49
CA ASP A 325 -16.94 -18.62 19.31
C ASP A 325 -17.65 -17.37 18.77
N TYR A 326 -16.89 -16.41 18.23
CA TYR A 326 -17.46 -15.25 17.55
C TYR A 326 -18.23 -15.66 16.28
N ILE A 327 -17.64 -16.51 15.42
CA ILE A 327 -18.29 -16.95 14.18
C ILE A 327 -19.62 -17.66 14.46
N LYS A 328 -19.70 -18.47 15.52
CA LYS A 328 -20.93 -19.20 15.88
C LYS A 328 -22.10 -18.31 16.30
N ARG A 329 -21.81 -17.10 16.79
CA ARG A 329 -22.83 -16.20 17.39
C ARG A 329 -23.07 -14.90 16.62
N ALA A 330 -22.23 -14.60 15.64
CA ALA A 330 -22.25 -13.34 14.91
C ALA A 330 -23.46 -13.24 13.98
N ASP A 331 -24.00 -12.02 13.86
CA ASP A 331 -25.01 -11.70 12.86
C ASP A 331 -24.36 -11.61 11.47
N VAL A 332 -24.93 -12.33 10.50
CA VAL A 332 -24.46 -12.37 9.10
C VAL A 332 -25.16 -11.33 8.20
N SER A 333 -25.90 -10.40 8.80
CA SER A 333 -26.51 -9.28 8.08
C SER A 333 -25.46 -8.44 7.33
N LYS A 334 -25.91 -7.82 6.24
CA LYS A 334 -25.06 -6.94 5.43
C LYS A 334 -24.84 -5.60 6.13
N PRO A 335 -23.66 -4.97 5.95
CA PRO A 335 -23.41 -3.64 6.48
C PRO A 335 -24.32 -2.60 5.84
N ASN A 336 -24.79 -1.64 6.65
CA ASN A 336 -25.36 -0.40 6.13
C ASN A 336 -24.21 0.49 5.61
N LEU A 337 -24.23 0.75 4.30
CA LEU A 337 -23.14 1.44 3.61
C LEU A 337 -22.98 2.90 4.09
N GLU A 338 -24.07 3.61 4.37
CA GLU A 338 -24.04 4.99 4.86
C GLU A 338 -23.49 5.07 6.28
N GLU A 339 -23.92 4.17 7.16
CA GLU A 339 -23.38 4.08 8.52
C GLU A 339 -21.89 3.78 8.50
N ARG A 340 -21.46 2.88 7.61
CA ARG A 340 -20.06 2.50 7.47
C ARG A 340 -19.21 3.64 6.90
N LYS A 341 -19.69 4.37 5.90
CA LYS A 341 -19.06 5.61 5.43
C LYS A 341 -18.85 6.59 6.59
N LYS A 342 -19.91 6.85 7.38
CA LYS A 342 -19.84 7.77 8.52
C LYS A 342 -18.87 7.29 9.60
N ALA A 343 -18.86 5.99 9.91
CA ALA A 343 -17.97 5.42 10.92
C ALA A 343 -16.48 5.48 10.52
N LEU A 344 -16.16 5.36 9.22
CA LEU A 344 -14.78 5.30 8.74
C LEU A 344 -14.25 6.58 8.12
N GLN A 345 -15.09 7.59 7.86
CA GLN A 345 -14.70 8.82 7.14
C GLN A 345 -13.44 9.51 7.68
N TYR A 346 -13.15 9.38 8.98
CA TYR A 346 -11.95 9.95 9.58
C TYR A 346 -10.68 9.25 9.08
N PHE A 347 -10.73 7.93 8.85
CA PHE A 347 -9.60 7.10 8.41
C PHE A 347 -9.56 6.92 6.89
N ALA A 348 -10.72 6.77 6.25
CA ALA A 348 -10.86 6.58 4.81
C ALA A 348 -12.14 7.22 4.28
N ILE A 349 -12.00 8.05 3.25
CA ILE A 349 -13.13 8.60 2.50
C ILE A 349 -13.62 7.55 1.51
N PHE A 350 -14.94 7.39 1.37
CA PHE A 350 -15.53 6.57 0.32
C PHE A 350 -16.57 7.37 -0.47
N LYS A 351 -16.33 7.53 -1.78
CA LYS A 351 -17.23 8.15 -2.74
C LYS A 351 -17.60 7.10 -3.79
N GLU A 352 -18.90 6.85 -3.97
CA GLU A 352 -19.37 5.77 -4.85
C GLU A 352 -19.30 6.09 -6.34
N ASP A 353 -19.44 7.38 -6.68
CA ASP A 353 -19.71 7.80 -8.05
C ASP A 353 -18.46 8.10 -8.88
N ASP A 354 -17.28 8.17 -8.27
CA ASP A 354 -16.04 8.46 -9.01
C ASP A 354 -14.93 7.45 -8.65
N SER A 355 -14.27 6.94 -9.68
CA SER A 355 -13.06 6.14 -9.49
C SER A 355 -12.00 7.02 -8.83
N PRO A 356 -11.27 6.53 -7.81
CA PRO A 356 -10.18 7.29 -7.21
C PRO A 356 -9.13 7.71 -8.23
N HIS A 357 -8.93 6.92 -9.30
CA HIS A 357 -8.03 7.26 -10.41
C HIS A 357 -8.55 8.45 -11.25
N ASN A 358 -9.85 8.52 -11.49
CA ASN A 358 -10.46 9.65 -12.20
C ASN A 358 -10.38 10.94 -11.37
N GLU A 359 -10.60 10.83 -10.07
CA GLU A 359 -10.47 11.97 -9.14
C GLU A 359 -9.02 12.51 -9.14
N ILE A 360 -8.03 11.62 -9.08
CA ILE A 360 -6.60 11.98 -9.22
C ILE A 360 -6.36 12.69 -10.56
N TYR A 361 -6.79 12.09 -11.67
CA TYR A 361 -6.59 12.65 -13.01
C TYR A 361 -7.18 14.06 -13.15
N LYS A 362 -8.44 14.25 -12.75
CA LYS A 362 -9.11 15.56 -12.76
C LYS A 362 -8.34 16.60 -11.94
N ARG A 363 -7.82 16.22 -10.77
CA ARG A 363 -7.05 17.12 -9.88
C ARG A 363 -5.69 17.49 -10.45
N ILE A 364 -4.97 16.53 -11.05
CA ILE A 364 -3.69 16.79 -11.74
C ILE A 364 -3.93 17.74 -12.91
N LYS A 365 -4.91 17.45 -13.78
CA LYS A 365 -5.25 18.30 -14.94
C LYS A 365 -5.56 19.74 -14.50
N LYS A 366 -6.38 19.91 -13.46
CA LYS A 366 -6.71 21.24 -12.90
C LYS A 366 -5.48 21.96 -12.35
N TYR A 367 -4.56 21.25 -11.70
CA TYR A 367 -3.33 21.82 -11.15
C TYR A 367 -2.41 22.31 -12.26
N LEU A 368 -2.17 21.49 -13.28
CA LEU A 368 -1.33 21.84 -14.43
C LEU A 368 -1.88 23.07 -15.17
N LEU A 369 -3.20 23.11 -15.44
CA LEU A 369 -3.86 24.25 -16.08
C LEU A 369 -3.80 25.57 -15.30
N LYS A 370 -3.78 25.52 -13.96
CA LYS A 370 -3.60 26.72 -13.14
C LYS A 370 -2.17 27.23 -13.19
N SER A 371 -1.19 26.31 -13.20
CA SER A 371 0.23 26.66 -13.20
C SER A 371 0.72 27.28 -14.52
N THR A 372 0.04 26.99 -15.64
CA THR A 372 0.32 27.62 -16.94
C THR A 372 -0.25 29.03 -17.00
N LYS A 373 -1.47 29.26 -16.47
CA LYS A 373 -2.08 30.60 -16.43
C LYS A 373 -1.31 31.59 -15.56
N SER A 374 -0.66 31.15 -14.47
CA SER A 374 0.18 32.02 -13.63
C SER A 374 1.54 32.37 -14.24
N LYS A 375 1.88 31.83 -15.41
CA LYS A 375 3.13 32.10 -16.14
C LYS A 375 2.94 33.04 -17.35
N CYS A 376 1.72 33.47 -17.65
CA CYS A 376 1.47 34.57 -18.57
C CYS A 376 1.35 35.87 -17.76
N PRO A 377 2.34 36.77 -17.83
CA PRO A 377 2.23 38.11 -17.26
C PRO A 377 1.12 38.94 -17.93
#